data_AF-A0A6L6J3G0-F1
#
_entry.id   AF-A0A6L6J3G0-F1
#
_cell.length_a   1.000
_cell.length_b   1.000
_cell.length_c   1.000
_cell.angle_alpha   90.00
_cell.angle_beta   90.00
_cell.angle_gamma   90.00
#
_symmetry.space_group_name_H-M   'P 1'
#
loop_
_entity.id
_entity.type
_entity.pdbx_description
1 polymer ?
#
loop_
_entity_poly.entity_id
_entity_poly.type
_entity_poly.pdbx_seq_one_letter_code
_entity_poly.pdbx_strand_id
1 'polypeptide(L)' 'MAGASVRIEDGHAVIRIPLPEVHALRVALAECPCRAPKSEATADIRKRLAVALGRINDTSRHHQKG' A
#
# COMPACT_ATOMS: atom_id res chain seq x y z
N MET A 1 5.42 -12.46 13.71
CA MET A 1 5.03 -11.05 13.49
C MET A 1 3.96 -11.00 12.42
N ALA A 2 2.78 -10.47 12.72
CA ALA A 2 1.73 -10.30 11.71
C ALA A 2 2.14 -9.14 10.78
N GLY A 3 2.50 -9.46 9.54
CA GLY A 3 2.84 -8.45 8.53
C GLY A 3 1.61 -7.68 8.05
N ALA A 4 1.84 -6.57 7.35
CA ALA A 4 0.77 -5.85 6.68
C ALA A 4 0.02 -6.79 5.71
N SER A 5 -1.31 -6.69 5.68
CA SER A 5 -2.17 -7.52 4.81
C SER A 5 -3.18 -6.68 4.06
N VAL A 6 -3.53 -7.12 2.85
CA VAL A 6 -4.52 -6.48 1.98
C VAL A 6 -5.57 -7.50 1.59
N ARG A 7 -6.83 -7.11 1.59
CA ARG A 7 -8.00 -7.94 1.28
C ARG A 7 -9.11 -7.08 0.67
N ILE A 8 -10.11 -7.73 0.08
CA ILE A 8 -11.30 -7.07 -0.46
C ILE A 8 -12.47 -7.36 0.50
N GLU A 9 -13.12 -6.32 1.01
CA GLU A 9 -14.32 -6.42 1.85
C GLU A 9 -15.33 -5.39 1.37
N ASP A 10 -16.60 -5.79 1.14
CA ASP A 10 -17.69 -4.92 0.67
C ASP A 10 -17.35 -4.05 -0.55
N GLY A 11 -16.58 -4.59 -1.50
CA GLY A 11 -16.13 -3.85 -2.69
C GLY A 11 -14.98 -2.85 -2.44
N HIS A 12 -14.41 -2.84 -1.23
CA HIS A 12 -13.32 -1.96 -0.84
C HIS A 12 -12.04 -2.75 -0.59
N ALA A 13 -10.89 -2.15 -0.93
CA ALA A 13 -9.60 -2.65 -0.50
C ALA A 13 -9.35 -2.27 0.97
N VAL A 14 -9.24 -3.27 1.84
CA VAL A 14 -8.94 -3.07 3.27
C VAL A 14 -7.48 -3.43 3.52
N ILE A 15 -6.71 -2.45 4.01
CA ILE A 15 -5.30 -2.59 4.34
C ILE A 15 -5.16 -2.59 5.87
N ARG A 16 -4.65 -3.69 6.42
CA ARG A 16 -4.33 -3.81 7.84
C ARG A 16 -2.83 -3.60 8.01
N ILE A 17 -2.47 -2.57 8.75
CA ILE A 17 -1.10 -2.20 9.08
C ILE A 17 -0.91 -2.28 10.60
N PRO A 18 0.23 -2.80 11.09
CA PRO A 18 0.58 -2.70 12.49
C PRO A 18 0.63 -1.23 12.94
N LEU A 19 0.04 -0.91 14.09
CA LEU A 19 0.04 0.46 14.62
C LEU A 19 1.43 1.13 14.67
N PRO A 20 2.53 0.44 15.04
CA PRO A 20 3.86 1.04 15.04
C PRO A 20 4.34 1.50 13.65
N GLU A 21 3.81 0.93 12.57
CA GLU A 21 4.21 1.24 11.19
C GLU A 21 3.44 2.42 10.58
N VAL A 22 2.35 2.87 11.22
CA VAL A 22 1.46 3.94 10.71
C VAL A 22 2.24 5.23 10.46
N HIS A 23 3.14 5.61 11.36
CA HIS A 23 3.94 6.82 11.20
C HIS A 23 4.85 6.74 9.96
N ALA A 24 5.54 5.61 9.78
CA ALA A 24 6.43 5.40 8.65
C ALA A 24 5.66 5.42 7.31
N LEU A 25 4.47 4.81 7.27
CA LEU A 25 3.60 4.87 6.10
C LEU A 25 3.14 6.30 5.79
N ARG A 26 2.71 7.07 6.79
CA ARG A 26 2.31 8.48 6.62
C ARG A 26 3.44 9.31 6.00
N VAL A 27 4.65 9.18 6.52
CA VAL A 27 5.83 9.88 5.99
C VAL A 27 6.16 9.43 4.57
N ALA A 28 6.08 8.12 4.30
CA ALA A 28 6.38 7.57 2.99
C ALA A 28 5.38 8.02 1.89
N LEU A 29 4.15 8.35 2.27
CA LEU A 29 3.09 8.80 1.37
C LEU A 29 2.99 10.32 1.23
N ALA A 30 3.41 11.10 2.24
CA ALA A 30 3.38 12.56 2.19
C ALA A 30 4.04 13.13 0.93
N GLU A 31 3.46 14.17 0.32
CA GLU A 31 4.03 14.85 -0.84
C GLU A 31 5.43 15.38 -0.50
N CYS A 32 6.42 15.19 -1.40
CA CYS A 32 7.72 15.82 -1.19
C CYS A 32 7.64 17.26 -1.68
N PRO A 33 7.97 18.26 -0.85
CA PRO A 33 8.14 19.64 -1.33
C PRO A 33 9.38 19.79 -2.22
N CYS A 34 10.20 18.75 -2.32
CA CYS A 34 11.39 18.71 -3.14
C CYS A 34 11.07 18.35 -4.60
N ARG A 35 11.66 19.07 -5.57
CA ARG A 35 11.71 18.66 -6.99
C ARG A 35 12.65 17.47 -7.25
N ALA A 36 13.44 17.09 -6.25
CA ALA A 36 14.36 15.95 -6.30
C ALA A 36 13.60 14.63 -6.09
N PRO A 37 14.15 13.48 -6.54
CA PRO A 37 13.55 12.18 -6.30
C PRO A 37 13.27 11.99 -4.80
N LYS A 38 12.03 11.63 -4.45
CA LYS A 38 11.63 11.35 -3.08
C LYS A 38 12.60 10.33 -2.48
N SER A 39 13.19 10.64 -1.32
CA SER A 39 14.31 9.88 -0.75
C SER A 39 14.11 8.35 -0.81
N GLU A 40 15.20 7.63 -1.07
CA GLU A 40 15.19 6.17 -1.15
C GLU A 40 14.78 5.52 0.17
N ALA A 41 14.98 6.21 1.30
CA ALA A 41 14.62 5.76 2.64
C ALA A 41 13.14 5.34 2.78
N THR A 42 12.24 5.90 1.96
CA THR A 42 10.80 5.57 1.97
C THR A 42 10.33 4.87 0.68
N ALA A 43 11.24 4.62 -0.27
CA ALA A 43 10.91 3.99 -1.55
C ALA A 43 10.44 2.54 -1.38
N ASP A 44 11.04 1.81 -0.45
CA ASP A 44 10.67 0.42 -0.16
C ASP A 44 9.22 0.29 0.35
N ILE A 45 8.79 1.20 1.23
CA ILE A 45 7.40 1.23 1.73
C ILE A 45 6.41 1.45 0.58
N ARG A 46 6.70 2.42 -0.31
CA ARG A 46 5.86 2.67 -1.50
C ARG A 46 5.83 1.47 -2.45
N LYS A 47 6.97 0.82 -2.68
CA LYS A 47 7.10 -0.36 -3.53
C LYS A 47 6.27 -1.53 -2.99
N ARG A 48 6.39 -1.83 -1.69
CA ARG A 48 5.60 -2.89 -1.03
C ARG A 48 4.11 -2.62 -1.13
N LEU A 49 3.68 -1.36 -0.91
CA LEU A 49 2.30 -0.96 -1.06
C LEU A 49 1.80 -1.15 -2.50
N ALA A 50 2.56 -0.69 -3.50
CA ALA A 50 2.20 -0.83 -4.91
C ALA A 50 2.03 -2.30 -5.32
N VAL A 51 2.93 -3.19 -4.88
CA VAL A 51 2.83 -4.64 -5.14
C VAL A 51 1.57 -5.23 -4.48
N ALA A 52 1.30 -4.86 -3.24
CA ALA A 52 0.14 -5.36 -2.51
C ALA A 52 -1.18 -4.94 -3.18
N LEU A 53 -1.26 -3.69 -3.64
CA LEU A 53 -2.40 -3.17 -4.40
C LEU A 53 -2.53 -3.82 -5.78
N GLY A 54 -1.40 -4.07 -6.47
CA GLY A 54 -1.41 -4.77 -7.76
C GLY A 54 -2.04 -6.17 -7.68
N ARG A 55 -1.69 -6.95 -6.65
CA ARG A 55 -2.23 -8.30 -6.42
C ARG A 55 -3.75 -8.32 -6.28
N ILE A 56 -4.31 -7.36 -5.55
CA ILE A 56 -5.77 -7.28 -5.41
C ILE A 56 -6.46 -6.70 -6.63
N ASN A 57 -5.80 -5.83 -7.41
CA ASN A 57 -6.36 -5.32 -8.67
C ASN A 57 -6.52 -6.44 -9.70
N ASP A 58 -5.53 -7.32 -9.81
CA ASP A 58 -5.61 -8.51 -10.68
C ASP A 58 -6.70 -9.48 -10.21
N THR A 59 -6.87 -9.63 -8.90
CA THR A 59 -7.91 -10.48 -8.31
C THR A 59 -9.32 -9.87 -8.48
N SER A 60 -9.45 -8.55 -8.33
CA SER A 60 -10.72 -7.81 -8.49
C SER A 60 -11.26 -7.92 -9.91
N ARG A 61 -10.38 -7.92 -10.92
CA ARG A 61 -10.77 -8.12 -12.33
C ARG A 61 -11.37 -9.49 -12.62
N HIS A 62 -11.02 -10.51 -11.84
CA HIS A 62 -11.61 -11.84 -11.97
C HIS A 62 -12.98 -11.95 -11.31
N HIS A 63 -13.22 -11.22 -10.21
CA HIS A 63 -14.52 -11.23 -9.53
C HIS A 63 -15.60 -10.45 -10.31
N GLN A 64 -15.21 -9.48 -11.14
CA GLN A 64 -16.12 -8.62 -11.91
C GLN A 64 -16.61 -9.21 -13.25
N LYS A 65 -16.21 -10.45 -13.59
CA LYS A 65 -16.53 -11.13 -14.87
C LYS A 65 -17.57 -12.28 -14.74
N GLY A 66 -18.24 -12.40 -13.59
CA GLY A 66 -19.30 -13.40 -13.35
C GLY A 66 -20.69 -12.81 -13.49
#